data_AF-A0A2U4BN82-F1
#
_entry.id   AF-A0A2U4BN82-F1
#
_cell.length_a   1.000
_cell.length_b   1.000
_cell.length_c   1.000
_cell.angle_alpha   90.00
_cell.angle_beta   90.00
_cell.angle_gamma   90.00
#
_symmetry.space_group_name_H-M   'P 1'
#
loop_
_entity.id
_entity.type
_entity.pdbx_description
1 polymer ?
#
loop_
_entity_poly.entity_id
_entity_poly.type
_entity_poly.pdbx_seq_one_letter_code
_entity_poly.pdbx_strand_id
1 'polypeptide(L)'
;MTTELMKTVAQENLGAHIEKELEEEALKGLINPLQVWITSASAPACYNLIPILTSGEVFGPHMEISINLFDNKQAEEKLTSLVKEAQDLASPFLRSVSLCTQAEEAFRQAHVIIFLDDHVDKEVYSLEDCIRSRATLCHLYGSLIEKNAHDSVRIIVGGKTFVNLKTSLLMRYAPNFAHNIIAVALGVEGKAKAELARKLKTTPSCIKDVIIWGNISGNNYVDLRKAKVYRYESAVWGPPHYSRPVLSLIFDSEWVNREFVESLKKFTATGRQFGGILAAHSIATTLKYWYHGSPPGEIVSLGVLSEGQFGIPEGIVFSMPVKFENGTWVVLTDLEDIEISEKIMTRMTSDLIQEKLVALGELINFQPYQSEYKALFSGLMPDDEKDLILSDGMSVK
;
A
#
# COMPACT_ATOMS: atom_id res chain seq x y z
N MET A 1 -17.65 43.94 41.49
CA MET A 1 -18.43 42.71 41.22
C MET A 1 -18.45 41.91 42.52
N THR A 2 -19.61 41.54 43.05
CA THR A 2 -19.69 40.69 44.24
C THR A 2 -19.38 39.23 43.87
N THR A 3 -18.89 38.44 44.82
CA THR A 3 -18.47 37.04 44.61
C THR A 3 -19.61 36.16 44.09
N GLU A 4 -20.85 36.45 44.49
CA GLU A 4 -22.06 35.80 43.94
C GLU A 4 -22.27 36.12 42.47
N LEU A 5 -22.17 37.41 42.10
CA LEU A 5 -22.35 37.84 40.70
C LEU A 5 -21.32 37.18 39.77
N MET A 6 -20.08 36.98 40.24
CA MET A 6 -19.03 36.30 39.47
C MET A 6 -19.33 34.80 39.27
N LYS A 7 -19.93 34.12 40.26
CA LYS A 7 -20.33 32.71 40.12
C LYS A 7 -21.48 32.53 39.13
N THR A 8 -22.47 33.42 39.16
CA THR A 8 -23.59 33.39 38.21
C THR A 8 -23.10 33.58 36.78
N VAL A 9 -22.25 34.58 36.53
CA VAL A 9 -21.66 34.83 35.21
C VAL A 9 -20.82 33.64 34.73
N ALA A 10 -20.06 32.98 35.63
CA ALA A 10 -19.28 31.80 35.26
C ALA A 10 -20.18 30.61 34.87
N GLN A 11 -21.30 30.39 35.56
CA GLN A 11 -22.28 29.35 35.20
C GLN A 11 -22.99 29.64 33.88
N GLU A 12 -23.41 30.88 33.66
CA GLU A 12 -24.05 31.30 32.40
C GLU A 12 -23.07 31.14 31.21
N ASN A 13 -21.82 31.55 31.37
CA ASN A 13 -20.78 31.37 30.35
C ASN A 13 -20.50 29.89 30.05
N LEU A 14 -20.46 29.04 31.07
CA LEU A 14 -20.29 27.60 30.88
C LEU A 14 -21.49 26.99 30.13
N GLY A 15 -22.71 27.38 30.50
CA GLY A 15 -23.94 26.93 29.82
C GLY A 15 -23.95 27.32 28.35
N ALA A 16 -23.65 28.59 28.04
CA ALA A 16 -23.55 29.08 26.66
C ALA A 16 -22.43 28.40 25.86
N HIS A 17 -21.30 28.06 26.50
CA HIS A 17 -20.22 27.34 25.85
C HIS A 17 -20.63 25.91 25.47
N ILE A 18 -21.29 25.19 26.40
CA ILE A 18 -21.80 23.84 26.16
C ILE A 18 -22.85 23.86 25.03
N GLU A 19 -23.78 24.81 25.05
CA GLU A 19 -24.83 24.92 24.02
C GLU A 19 -24.22 25.19 22.63
N LYS A 20 -23.20 26.04 22.57
CA LYS A 20 -22.46 26.30 21.32
C LYS A 20 -21.67 25.09 20.83
N GLU A 21 -21.03 24.33 21.72
CA GLU A 21 -20.36 23.07 21.35
C GLU A 21 -21.35 22.05 20.79
N LEU A 22 -22.53 21.92 21.43
CA LEU A 22 -23.60 21.04 20.96
C LEU A 22 -24.16 21.46 19.60
N GLU A 23 -24.36 22.76 19.36
CA GLU A 23 -24.78 23.27 18.04
C GLU A 23 -23.70 23.02 16.98
N GLU A 24 -22.42 23.26 17.29
CA GLU A 24 -21.32 22.96 16.38
C GLU A 24 -21.21 21.46 16.08
N GLU A 25 -21.41 20.59 17.06
CA GLU A 25 -21.49 19.13 16.86
C GLU A 25 -22.70 18.73 16.01
N ALA A 26 -23.87 19.33 16.22
CA ALA A 26 -25.06 19.08 15.42
C ALA A 26 -24.87 19.50 13.96
N LEU A 27 -24.26 20.67 13.72
CA LEU A 27 -23.90 21.14 12.37
C LEU A 27 -22.83 20.26 11.72
N LYS A 28 -21.84 19.78 12.48
CA LYS A 28 -20.86 18.80 12.01
C LYS A 28 -21.55 17.48 11.63
N GLY A 29 -22.58 17.06 12.35
CA GLY A 29 -23.35 15.84 12.05
C GLY A 29 -24.21 15.90 10.78
N LEU A 30 -24.51 17.09 10.26
CA LEU A 30 -25.27 17.27 9.00
C LEU A 30 -24.42 17.04 7.75
N ILE A 31 -23.09 17.09 7.87
CA ILE A 31 -22.14 16.85 6.78
C ILE A 31 -21.33 15.62 7.17
N ASN A 32 -21.41 14.55 6.39
CA ASN A 32 -20.72 13.30 6.70
C ASN A 32 -19.53 13.12 5.76
N PRO A 33 -18.38 13.78 6.00
CA PRO A 33 -17.21 13.66 5.15
C PRO A 33 -16.64 12.25 5.24
N LEU A 34 -16.02 11.81 4.15
CA LEU A 34 -15.35 10.51 4.10
C LEU A 34 -14.17 10.50 5.07
N GLN A 35 -14.23 9.66 6.10
CA GLN A 35 -13.17 9.54 7.11
C GLN A 35 -12.03 8.68 6.57
N VAL A 36 -10.89 9.31 6.30
CA VAL A 36 -9.67 8.66 5.82
C VAL A 36 -8.67 8.59 6.95
N TRP A 37 -8.24 7.39 7.31
CA TRP A 37 -7.19 7.14 8.30
C TRP A 37 -5.90 6.74 7.61
N ILE A 38 -4.78 7.30 8.05
CA ILE A 38 -3.44 6.95 7.54
C ILE A 38 -2.59 6.52 8.73
N THR A 39 -2.15 5.26 8.75
CA THR A 39 -1.24 4.75 9.79
C THR A 39 0.20 5.08 9.46
N SER A 40 1.09 5.08 10.46
CA SER A 40 2.49 5.52 10.31
C SER A 40 2.58 6.85 9.53
N ALA A 41 1.71 7.81 9.88
CA ALA A 41 1.53 9.03 9.10
C ALA A 41 2.77 9.94 9.08
N SER A 42 3.75 9.73 9.95
CA SER A 42 5.04 10.41 9.88
C SER A 42 5.96 9.88 8.76
N ALA A 43 5.56 8.81 8.05
CA ALA A 43 6.31 8.27 6.93
C ALA A 43 6.35 9.24 5.73
N PRO A 44 7.47 9.30 4.97
CA PRO A 44 7.60 10.19 3.80
C PRO A 44 6.51 10.02 2.72
N ALA A 45 5.88 8.85 2.65
CA ALA A 45 4.76 8.61 1.73
C ALA A 45 3.56 9.49 2.06
N CYS A 46 3.25 9.72 3.34
CA CYS A 46 2.08 10.49 3.76
C CYS A 46 2.16 11.96 3.30
N TYR A 47 3.34 12.59 3.43
CA TYR A 47 3.60 13.95 2.94
C TYR A 47 3.29 14.12 1.44
N ASN A 48 3.54 13.09 0.64
CA ASN A 48 3.27 13.12 -0.80
C ASN A 48 1.82 12.71 -1.12
N LEU A 49 1.17 11.97 -0.23
CA LEU A 49 -0.15 11.40 -0.44
C LEU A 49 -1.26 12.41 -0.13
N ILE A 50 -1.13 13.19 0.94
CA ILE A 50 -2.14 14.16 1.38
C ILE A 50 -2.55 15.11 0.23
N PRO A 51 -1.63 15.78 -0.48
CA PRO A 51 -2.00 16.66 -1.59
C PRO A 51 -2.79 15.96 -2.71
N ILE A 52 -2.51 14.68 -2.95
CA ILE A 52 -3.20 13.89 -3.98
C ILE A 52 -4.61 13.54 -3.50
N LEU A 53 -4.79 13.12 -2.25
CA LEU A 53 -6.10 12.81 -1.68
C LEU A 53 -7.00 14.05 -1.66
N THR A 54 -6.43 15.22 -1.34
CA THR A 54 -7.16 16.49 -1.26
C THR A 54 -7.35 17.17 -2.62
N SER A 55 -6.97 16.53 -3.73
CA SER A 55 -7.14 17.09 -5.08
C SER A 55 -8.57 16.93 -5.64
N GLY A 56 -9.39 16.07 -5.03
CA GLY A 56 -10.69 15.66 -5.55
C GLY A 56 -10.62 14.59 -6.64
N GLU A 57 -9.43 14.21 -7.13
CA GLU A 57 -9.29 13.20 -8.19
C GLU A 57 -9.47 11.75 -7.71
N VAL A 58 -9.27 11.49 -6.42
CA VAL A 58 -9.24 10.12 -5.87
C VAL A 58 -10.63 9.63 -5.50
N PHE A 59 -11.42 10.49 -4.84
CA PHE A 59 -12.76 10.15 -4.35
C PHE A 59 -13.89 10.83 -5.16
N GLY A 60 -13.52 11.77 -6.04
CA GLY A 60 -14.44 12.52 -6.89
C GLY A 60 -14.68 13.97 -6.42
N PRO A 61 -15.14 14.84 -7.33
CA PRO A 61 -15.24 16.30 -7.11
C PRO A 61 -16.40 16.73 -6.19
N HIS A 62 -17.15 15.79 -5.63
CA HIS A 62 -18.26 16.06 -4.72
C HIS A 62 -18.06 15.42 -3.33
N MET A 63 -16.93 14.76 -3.12
CA MET A 63 -16.65 14.07 -1.87
C MET A 63 -15.71 14.93 -1.01
N GLU A 64 -16.24 15.48 0.09
CA GLU A 64 -15.41 16.07 1.14
C GLU A 64 -14.79 14.95 1.99
N ILE A 65 -13.55 15.16 2.44
CA ILE A 65 -12.80 14.19 3.24
C ILE A 65 -12.32 14.80 4.56
N SER A 66 -12.23 13.95 5.57
CA SER A 66 -11.57 14.24 6.84
C SER A 66 -10.41 13.27 7.02
N ILE A 67 -9.19 13.79 7.20
CA ILE A 67 -7.98 12.97 7.31
C ILE A 67 -7.57 12.84 8.79
N ASN A 68 -7.45 11.61 9.27
CA ASN A 68 -6.95 11.28 10.59
C ASN A 68 -5.54 10.68 10.46
N LEU A 69 -4.54 11.40 10.94
CA LEU A 69 -3.14 11.00 10.90
C LEU A 69 -2.81 10.20 12.17
N PHE A 70 -2.54 8.91 12.03
CA PHE A 70 -2.28 8.02 13.14
C PHE A 70 -0.82 7.56 13.16
N ASP A 71 -0.16 7.74 14.29
CA ASP A 71 1.21 7.27 14.53
C ASP A 71 1.46 7.16 16.04
N ASN A 72 2.62 6.67 16.44
CA ASN A 72 3.01 6.60 17.84
C ASN A 72 3.25 8.00 18.45
N LYS A 73 3.28 8.05 19.78
CA LYS A 73 3.51 9.30 20.54
C LYS A 73 4.85 9.98 20.24
N GLN A 74 5.88 9.24 19.81
CA GLN A 74 7.19 9.83 19.48
C GLN A 74 7.11 10.67 18.19
N ALA A 75 6.12 10.42 17.34
CA ALA A 75 5.89 11.16 16.11
C ALA A 75 4.95 12.37 16.27
N GLU A 76 4.44 12.65 17.48
CA GLU A 76 3.40 13.66 17.73
C GLU A 76 3.76 15.06 17.21
N GLU A 77 5.02 15.48 17.37
CA GLU A 77 5.51 16.77 16.85
C GLU A 77 5.46 16.81 15.32
N LYS A 78 5.90 15.73 14.65
CA LYS A 78 5.86 15.61 13.19
C LYS A 78 4.43 15.60 12.67
N LEU A 79 3.54 14.87 13.33
CA LEU A 79 2.11 14.86 12.99
C LEU A 79 1.51 16.25 13.16
N THR A 80 1.84 16.96 14.23
CA THR A 80 1.37 18.33 14.47
C THR A 80 1.80 19.28 13.35
N SER A 81 3.04 19.17 12.86
CA SER A 81 3.50 19.92 11.68
C SER A 81 2.69 19.54 10.44
N LEU A 82 2.52 18.23 10.20
CA LEU A 82 1.82 17.73 9.02
C LEU A 82 0.34 18.14 9.00
N VAL A 83 -0.33 18.18 10.15
CA VAL A 83 -1.69 18.72 10.29
C VAL A 83 -1.75 20.18 9.83
N LYS A 84 -0.81 21.02 10.29
CA LYS A 84 -0.75 22.43 9.90
C LYS A 84 -0.48 22.59 8.41
N GLU A 85 0.52 21.88 7.88
CA GLU A 85 0.84 21.93 6.45
C GLU A 85 -0.34 21.44 5.59
N ALA A 86 -1.07 20.42 6.02
CA ALA A 86 -2.26 19.94 5.33
C ALA A 86 -3.41 20.95 5.36
N GLN A 87 -3.59 21.69 6.46
CA GLN A 87 -4.55 22.80 6.56
C GLN A 87 -4.16 23.97 5.65
N ASP A 88 -2.87 24.28 5.57
CA ASP A 88 -2.32 25.35 4.73
C ASP A 88 -2.51 25.11 3.23
N LEU A 89 -2.80 23.86 2.81
CA LEU A 89 -3.20 23.55 1.43
C LEU A 89 -4.50 24.26 1.02
N ALA A 90 -5.32 24.68 1.98
CA ALA A 90 -6.60 25.34 1.76
C ALA A 90 -7.48 24.61 0.72
N SER A 91 -7.44 23.27 0.74
CA SER A 91 -8.18 22.46 -0.23
C SER A 91 -9.68 22.54 0.03
N PRO A 92 -10.51 22.77 -1.00
CA PRO A 92 -11.97 22.79 -0.85
C PRO A 92 -12.55 21.41 -0.51
N PHE A 93 -11.80 20.33 -0.74
CA PHE A 93 -12.25 18.96 -0.46
C PHE A 93 -11.83 18.49 0.94
N LEU A 94 -10.96 19.23 1.63
CA LEU A 94 -10.47 18.85 2.94
C LEU A 94 -11.26 19.57 4.03
N ARG A 95 -12.14 18.82 4.70
CA ARG A 95 -12.98 19.36 5.77
C ARG A 95 -12.22 19.54 7.07
N SER A 96 -11.41 18.56 7.42
CA SER A 96 -10.62 18.57 8.65
C SER A 96 -9.40 17.66 8.55
N VAL A 97 -8.37 17.98 9.32
CA VAL A 97 -7.23 17.10 9.58
C VAL A 97 -7.03 17.01 11.08
N SER A 98 -6.90 15.81 11.60
CA SER A 98 -6.63 15.51 13.00
C SER A 98 -5.42 14.60 13.11
N LEU A 99 -4.82 14.55 14.30
CA LEU A 99 -3.82 13.56 14.65
C LEU A 99 -4.34 12.65 15.78
N CYS A 100 -3.87 11.41 15.80
CA CYS A 100 -4.17 10.43 16.83
C CYS A 100 -2.89 9.71 17.21
N THR A 101 -2.61 9.61 18.51
CA THR A 101 -1.45 8.87 19.05
C THR A 101 -1.83 7.77 20.03
N GLN A 102 -3.13 7.58 20.27
CA GLN A 102 -3.68 6.56 21.15
C GLN A 102 -4.29 5.45 20.31
N ALA A 103 -3.83 4.21 20.47
CA ALA A 103 -4.25 3.10 19.64
C ALA A 103 -5.74 2.79 19.82
N GLU A 104 -6.27 2.92 21.04
CA GLU A 104 -7.66 2.61 21.39
C GLU A 104 -8.67 3.50 20.64
N GLU A 105 -8.25 4.71 20.28
CA GLU A 105 -9.05 5.70 19.57
C GLU A 105 -8.93 5.59 18.05
N ALA A 106 -8.03 4.73 17.55
CA ALA A 106 -7.76 4.59 16.13
C ALA A 106 -8.97 4.04 15.36
N PHE A 107 -9.08 4.45 14.10
CA PHE A 107 -10.04 3.92 13.11
C PHE A 107 -11.52 4.18 13.40
N ARG A 108 -11.85 5.06 14.35
CA ARG A 108 -13.25 5.45 14.62
C ARG A 108 -13.93 5.98 13.36
N GLN A 109 -15.03 5.34 12.99
CA GLN A 109 -15.86 5.64 11.81
C GLN A 109 -15.05 5.69 10.50
N ALA A 110 -13.93 4.97 10.43
CA ALA A 110 -13.08 4.95 9.24
C ALA A 110 -13.85 4.41 8.03
N HIS A 111 -13.85 5.18 6.94
CA HIS A 111 -14.37 4.73 5.64
C HIS A 111 -13.23 4.24 4.73
N VAL A 112 -12.03 4.80 4.92
CA VAL A 112 -10.82 4.35 4.24
C VAL A 112 -9.68 4.28 5.24
N ILE A 113 -8.92 3.19 5.23
CA ILE A 113 -7.70 3.02 6.04
C ILE A 113 -6.53 2.75 5.11
N ILE A 114 -5.53 3.62 5.16
CA ILE A 114 -4.29 3.52 4.40
C ILE A 114 -3.20 3.05 5.36
N PHE A 115 -2.79 1.80 5.19
CA PHE A 115 -1.86 1.13 6.09
C PHE A 115 -0.41 1.29 5.55
N LEU A 116 0.43 2.06 6.26
CA LEU A 116 1.81 2.36 5.86
C LEU A 116 2.88 1.86 6.85
N ASP A 117 2.52 1.00 7.81
CA ASP A 117 3.46 0.58 8.85
C ASP A 117 4.57 -0.34 8.30
N ASP A 118 5.70 0.27 7.94
CA ASP A 118 6.95 -0.39 7.55
C ASP A 118 8.03 -0.29 8.63
N HIS A 119 7.77 0.45 9.71
CA HIS A 119 8.74 0.65 10.80
C HIS A 119 9.01 -0.66 11.54
N VAL A 120 10.30 -0.96 11.72
CA VAL A 120 10.77 -2.07 12.54
C VAL A 120 11.20 -1.52 13.89
N ASP A 121 10.75 -2.15 14.97
CA ASP A 121 11.16 -1.76 16.31
C ASP A 121 12.67 -1.97 16.45
N LYS A 122 13.35 -1.02 17.09
CA LYS A 122 14.82 -1.03 17.22
C LYS A 122 15.36 -2.24 18.00
N GLU A 123 14.50 -2.92 18.74
CA GLU A 123 14.82 -4.10 19.55
C GLU A 123 14.65 -5.42 18.78
N VAL A 124 14.29 -5.38 17.50
CA VAL A 124 14.16 -6.59 16.68
C VAL A 124 15.55 -7.00 16.18
N TYR A 125 15.99 -8.20 16.58
CA TYR A 125 17.32 -8.72 16.29
C TYR A 125 17.36 -9.71 15.12
N SER A 126 16.23 -10.26 14.69
CA SER A 126 16.17 -11.25 13.59
C SER A 126 15.04 -10.97 12.60
N LEU A 127 15.14 -11.55 11.40
CA LEU A 127 14.10 -11.44 10.37
C LEU A 127 12.79 -12.09 10.84
N GLU A 128 12.88 -13.21 11.53
CA GLU A 128 11.75 -13.92 12.12
C GLU A 128 11.07 -13.08 13.20
N ASP A 129 11.84 -12.39 14.03
CA ASP A 129 11.29 -11.46 15.02
C ASP A 129 10.63 -10.26 14.34
N CYS A 130 11.16 -9.79 13.21
CA CYS A 130 10.53 -8.77 12.39
C CYS A 130 9.17 -9.26 11.86
N ILE A 131 9.11 -10.48 11.32
CA ILE A 131 7.88 -11.12 10.85
C ILE A 131 6.87 -11.27 12.00
N ARG A 132 7.28 -11.77 13.17
CA ARG A 132 6.42 -11.91 14.36
C ARG A 132 5.90 -10.57 14.87
N SER A 133 6.73 -9.52 14.87
CA SER A 133 6.28 -8.18 15.26
C SER A 133 5.13 -7.68 14.36
N ARG A 134 5.12 -8.06 13.07
CA ARG A 134 4.00 -7.73 12.16
C ARG A 134 2.71 -8.42 12.58
N ALA A 135 2.79 -9.66 13.09
CA ALA A 135 1.63 -10.38 13.59
C ALA A 135 0.99 -9.67 14.79
N THR A 136 1.81 -9.25 15.77
CA THR A 136 1.35 -8.50 16.93
C THR A 136 0.69 -7.17 16.52
N LEU A 137 1.32 -6.42 15.62
CA LEU A 137 0.78 -5.17 15.10
C LEU A 137 -0.55 -5.36 14.38
N CYS A 138 -0.62 -6.30 13.45
CA CYS A 138 -1.84 -6.57 12.68
C CYS A 138 -2.95 -7.14 13.56
N HIS A 139 -2.62 -7.86 14.63
CA HIS A 139 -3.59 -8.33 15.61
C HIS A 139 -4.26 -7.15 16.34
N LEU A 140 -3.45 -6.21 16.85
CA LEU A 140 -3.95 -5.01 17.50
C LEU A 140 -4.81 -4.17 16.54
N TYR A 141 -4.28 -3.84 15.36
CA TYR A 141 -4.98 -2.97 14.42
C TYR A 141 -6.21 -3.66 13.81
N GLY A 142 -6.13 -4.95 13.46
CA GLY A 142 -7.29 -5.72 12.98
C GLY A 142 -8.43 -5.73 14.00
N SER A 143 -8.12 -5.92 15.28
CA SER A 143 -9.12 -5.89 16.36
C SER A 143 -9.75 -4.50 16.53
N LEU A 144 -8.96 -3.43 16.39
CA LEU A 144 -9.46 -2.06 16.45
C LEU A 144 -10.31 -1.70 15.24
N ILE A 145 -9.93 -2.15 14.05
CA ILE A 145 -10.70 -1.98 12.82
C ILE A 145 -12.07 -2.63 12.95
N GLU A 146 -12.13 -3.89 13.39
CA GLU A 146 -13.40 -4.60 13.66
C GLU A 146 -14.32 -3.85 14.61
N LYS A 147 -13.74 -3.23 15.63
CA LYS A 147 -14.50 -2.55 16.67
C LYS A 147 -14.96 -1.15 16.27
N ASN A 148 -14.11 -0.40 15.57
CA ASN A 148 -14.23 1.05 15.45
C ASN A 148 -14.57 1.54 14.04
N ALA A 149 -14.24 0.76 12.99
CA ALA A 149 -14.39 1.19 11.60
C ALA A 149 -15.86 1.18 11.15
N HIS A 150 -16.14 1.91 10.07
CA HIS A 150 -17.46 1.87 9.44
C HIS A 150 -17.68 0.52 8.72
N ASP A 151 -18.92 0.05 8.63
CA ASP A 151 -19.28 -1.25 8.02
C ASP A 151 -18.82 -1.41 6.55
N SER A 152 -18.59 -0.29 5.86
CA SER A 152 -18.16 -0.24 4.46
C SER A 152 -16.68 0.14 4.30
N VAL A 153 -15.86 0.01 5.35
CA VAL A 153 -14.46 0.45 5.32
C VAL A 153 -13.68 -0.24 4.20
N ARG A 154 -12.87 0.53 3.48
CA ARG A 154 -11.90 0.04 2.50
C ARG A 154 -10.50 0.16 3.07
N ILE A 155 -9.76 -0.94 3.09
CA ILE A 155 -8.43 -1.02 3.70
C ILE A 155 -7.42 -1.28 2.60
N ILE A 156 -6.47 -0.38 2.45
CA ILE A 156 -5.42 -0.47 1.45
C ILE A 156 -4.07 -0.57 2.15
N VAL A 157 -3.37 -1.68 1.91
CA VAL A 157 -2.06 -1.96 2.50
C VAL A 157 -0.99 -1.60 1.50
N GLY A 158 -0.23 -0.56 1.84
CA GLY A 158 0.94 -0.13 1.10
C GLY A 158 2.21 -0.29 1.92
N GLY A 159 3.29 0.20 1.33
CA GLY A 159 4.60 0.24 1.98
C GLY A 159 5.66 -0.56 1.24
N LYS A 160 6.80 -0.71 1.91
CA LYS A 160 8.03 -1.31 1.41
C LYS A 160 8.17 -2.77 1.82
N THR A 161 7.67 -3.14 2.99
CA THR A 161 7.99 -4.43 3.63
C THR A 161 6.73 -5.21 3.94
N PHE A 162 6.79 -6.54 3.77
CA PHE A 162 5.75 -7.49 4.18
C PHE A 162 4.32 -7.11 3.76
N VAL A 163 4.15 -6.53 2.58
CA VAL A 163 2.86 -5.97 2.14
C VAL A 163 1.81 -7.07 2.07
N ASN A 164 2.14 -8.21 1.45
CA ASN A 164 1.27 -9.38 1.37
C ASN A 164 0.96 -9.98 2.74
N LEU A 165 1.98 -10.17 3.60
CA LEU A 165 1.82 -10.73 4.94
C LEU A 165 0.91 -9.84 5.81
N LYS A 166 1.17 -8.53 5.88
CA LYS A 166 0.34 -7.57 6.62
C LYS A 166 -1.12 -7.64 6.17
N THR A 167 -1.35 -7.67 4.86
CA THR A 167 -2.70 -7.82 4.28
C THR A 167 -3.36 -9.12 4.73
N SER A 168 -2.65 -10.25 4.66
CA SER A 168 -3.17 -11.55 5.08
C SER A 168 -3.51 -11.60 6.57
N LEU A 169 -2.66 -10.99 7.42
CA LEU A 169 -2.88 -10.93 8.86
C LEU A 169 -4.06 -10.02 9.21
N LEU A 170 -4.19 -8.86 8.56
CA LEU A 170 -5.34 -7.97 8.74
C LEU A 170 -6.65 -8.66 8.33
N MET A 171 -6.68 -9.40 7.21
CA MET A 171 -7.85 -10.18 6.82
C MET A 171 -8.21 -11.24 7.88
N ARG A 172 -7.21 -11.83 8.53
CA ARG A 172 -7.42 -12.82 9.59
C ARG A 172 -7.97 -12.18 10.88
N TYR A 173 -7.48 -11.01 11.25
CA TYR A 173 -7.86 -10.33 12.49
C TYR A 173 -9.03 -9.35 12.35
N ALA A 174 -9.41 -9.02 11.11
CA ALA A 174 -10.60 -8.26 10.75
C ALA A 174 -11.46 -9.01 9.71
N PRO A 175 -12.02 -10.18 10.06
CA PRO A 175 -12.71 -11.07 9.13
C PRO A 175 -13.95 -10.45 8.46
N ASN A 176 -14.70 -9.57 9.15
CA ASN A 176 -15.89 -8.93 8.57
C ASN A 176 -15.52 -8.05 7.36
N PHE A 177 -14.31 -7.51 7.37
CA PHE A 177 -13.79 -6.63 6.33
C PHE A 177 -12.80 -7.31 5.38
N ALA A 178 -12.56 -8.62 5.52
CA ALA A 178 -11.54 -9.33 4.73
C ALA A 178 -11.69 -9.13 3.22
N HIS A 179 -12.93 -9.06 2.72
CA HIS A 179 -13.26 -8.80 1.32
C HIS A 179 -12.96 -7.37 0.85
N ASN A 180 -12.71 -6.43 1.76
CA ASN A 180 -12.38 -5.02 1.53
C ASN A 180 -10.94 -4.67 1.94
N ILE A 181 -10.04 -5.65 1.98
CA ILE A 181 -8.60 -5.43 2.24
C ILE A 181 -7.81 -5.80 0.99
N ILE A 182 -7.00 -4.87 0.48
CA ILE A 182 -6.15 -5.11 -0.71
C ILE A 182 -4.72 -4.64 -0.49
N ALA A 183 -3.79 -5.28 -1.20
CA ALA A 183 -2.37 -4.96 -1.17
C ALA A 183 -1.93 -4.24 -2.46
N VAL A 184 -1.19 -3.14 -2.33
CA VAL A 184 -0.82 -2.27 -3.47
C VAL A 184 0.41 -2.79 -4.21
N ALA A 185 0.22 -3.30 -5.43
CA ALA A 185 1.33 -3.75 -6.29
C ALA A 185 1.79 -2.72 -7.33
N LEU A 186 1.01 -1.63 -7.53
CA LEU A 186 1.19 -0.69 -8.63
C LEU A 186 2.56 -0.01 -8.69
N GLY A 187 3.25 0.17 -7.55
CA GLY A 187 4.59 0.75 -7.57
C GLY A 187 5.66 -0.17 -8.13
N VAL A 188 5.51 -1.50 -7.97
CA VAL A 188 6.39 -2.49 -8.61
C VAL A 188 6.15 -2.48 -10.13
N GLU A 189 4.88 -2.43 -10.52
CA GLU A 189 4.46 -2.29 -11.91
C GLU A 189 5.03 -1.02 -12.57
N GLY A 190 4.94 0.12 -11.87
CA GLY A 190 5.48 1.39 -12.34
C GLY A 190 7.00 1.36 -12.57
N LYS A 191 7.74 0.61 -11.74
CA LYS A 191 9.19 0.41 -11.92
C LYS A 191 9.52 -0.46 -13.13
N ALA A 192 8.78 -1.55 -13.32
CA ALA A 192 8.90 -2.38 -14.51
C ALA A 192 8.61 -1.54 -15.78
N LYS A 193 7.52 -0.78 -15.79
CA LYS A 193 7.18 0.15 -16.88
C LYS A 193 8.29 1.17 -17.13
N ALA A 194 8.87 1.76 -16.08
CA ALA A 194 9.95 2.72 -16.24
C ALA A 194 11.22 2.12 -16.85
N GLU A 195 11.57 0.88 -16.48
CA GLU A 195 12.73 0.19 -17.04
C GLU A 195 12.52 -0.20 -18.51
N LEU A 196 11.34 -0.72 -18.84
CA LEU A 196 10.95 -1.00 -20.23
C LEU A 196 10.96 0.27 -21.08
N ALA A 197 10.44 1.37 -20.53
CA ALA A 197 10.41 2.67 -21.19
C ALA A 197 11.81 3.19 -21.50
N ARG A 198 12.77 3.01 -20.59
CA ARG A 198 14.19 3.34 -20.84
C ARG A 198 14.77 2.52 -21.99
N LYS A 199 14.55 1.21 -22.03
CA LYS A 199 15.02 0.34 -23.13
C LYS A 199 14.40 0.71 -24.47
N LEU A 200 13.09 1.00 -24.47
CA LEU A 200 12.33 1.35 -25.67
C LEU A 200 12.46 2.82 -26.08
N LYS A 201 13.06 3.68 -25.24
CA LYS A 201 13.14 5.13 -25.41
C LYS A 201 11.76 5.78 -25.59
N THR A 202 10.81 5.39 -24.74
CA THR A 202 9.44 5.93 -24.73
C THR A 202 9.05 6.43 -23.33
N THR A 203 7.83 6.93 -23.18
CA THR A 203 7.31 7.39 -21.89
C THR A 203 6.72 6.21 -21.10
N PRO A 204 6.99 6.07 -19.78
CA PRO A 204 6.44 4.98 -18.97
C PRO A 204 4.91 4.88 -18.99
N SER A 205 4.21 6.01 -19.07
CA SER A 205 2.75 6.05 -19.14
C SER A 205 2.16 5.43 -20.43
N CYS A 206 2.98 5.28 -21.46
CA CYS A 206 2.57 4.63 -22.72
C CYS A 206 2.62 3.10 -22.63
N ILE A 207 3.24 2.54 -21.59
CA ILE A 207 3.33 1.09 -21.38
C ILE A 207 2.22 0.65 -20.42
N LYS A 208 1.40 -0.30 -20.86
CA LYS A 208 0.23 -0.81 -20.15
C LYS A 208 0.28 -2.33 -20.04
N ASP A 209 -0.59 -2.90 -19.22
CA ASP A 209 -0.81 -4.34 -19.09
C ASP A 209 0.45 -5.15 -18.69
N VAL A 210 1.32 -4.54 -17.88
CA VAL A 210 2.43 -5.24 -17.22
C VAL A 210 1.87 -5.91 -15.97
N ILE A 211 2.03 -7.22 -15.83
CA ILE A 211 1.45 -7.98 -14.72
C ILE A 211 2.55 -8.32 -13.71
N ILE A 212 2.30 -8.03 -12.44
CA ILE A 212 3.17 -8.40 -11.32
C ILE A 212 2.52 -9.58 -10.59
N TRP A 213 3.17 -10.73 -10.63
CA TRP A 213 2.75 -11.93 -9.90
C TRP A 213 3.58 -12.09 -8.61
N GLY A 214 2.97 -12.56 -7.53
CA GLY A 214 3.69 -13.02 -6.34
C GLY A 214 3.78 -12.04 -5.18
N ASN A 215 4.92 -12.09 -4.48
CA ASN A 215 5.19 -11.28 -3.30
C ASN A 215 5.62 -9.86 -3.72
N ILE A 216 4.78 -8.87 -3.41
CA ILE A 216 4.96 -7.46 -3.82
C ILE A 216 6.25 -6.87 -3.26
N SER A 217 6.55 -7.20 -2.00
CA SER A 217 7.74 -6.73 -1.27
C SER A 217 8.93 -7.71 -1.36
N GLY A 218 8.83 -8.76 -2.17
CA GLY A 218 9.79 -9.85 -2.18
C GLY A 218 9.92 -10.51 -3.54
N ASN A 219 9.88 -11.84 -3.55
CA ASN A 219 9.95 -12.64 -4.77
C ASN A 219 8.70 -12.49 -5.65
N ASN A 220 8.74 -11.53 -6.56
CA ASN A 220 7.75 -11.33 -7.62
C ASN A 220 8.26 -11.78 -9.00
N TYR A 221 7.32 -11.96 -9.92
CA TYR A 221 7.57 -12.22 -11.34
C TYR A 221 6.87 -11.15 -12.17
N VAL A 222 7.64 -10.47 -13.02
CA VAL A 222 7.12 -9.47 -13.95
C VAL A 222 6.82 -10.14 -15.27
N ASP A 223 5.55 -10.21 -15.62
CA ASP A 223 5.05 -10.84 -16.82
C ASP A 223 4.75 -9.79 -17.90
N LEU A 224 5.43 -9.92 -19.02
CA LEU A 224 5.36 -9.01 -20.16
C LEU A 224 4.51 -9.55 -21.31
N ARG A 225 3.92 -10.75 -21.17
CA ARG A 225 3.14 -11.39 -22.25
C ARG A 225 1.94 -10.56 -22.67
N LYS A 226 1.29 -9.88 -21.72
CA LYS A 226 0.17 -8.97 -21.99
C LYS A 226 0.61 -7.51 -22.14
N ALA A 227 1.86 -7.19 -21.86
CA ALA A 227 2.34 -5.82 -21.86
C ALA A 227 2.33 -5.22 -23.26
N LYS A 228 1.78 -4.01 -23.37
CA LYS A 228 1.63 -3.27 -24.63
C LYS A 228 2.23 -1.88 -24.50
N VAL A 229 2.74 -1.35 -25.60
CA VAL A 229 3.11 0.06 -25.73
C VAL A 229 2.19 0.77 -26.70
N TYR A 230 1.65 1.90 -26.28
CA TYR A 230 0.85 2.82 -27.07
C TYR A 230 1.72 3.97 -27.55
N ARG A 231 1.31 4.64 -28.64
CA ARG A 231 2.00 5.85 -29.15
C ARG A 231 3.51 5.69 -29.34
N TYR A 232 3.95 4.48 -29.69
CA TYR A 232 5.36 4.19 -29.91
C TYR A 232 5.84 4.86 -31.20
N GLU A 233 6.82 5.76 -31.08
CA GLU A 233 7.40 6.47 -32.22
C GLU A 233 8.27 5.50 -33.04
N SER A 234 7.70 4.99 -34.14
CA SER A 234 8.38 4.12 -35.10
C SER A 234 7.89 4.39 -36.52
N ALA A 235 8.49 3.74 -37.52
CA ALA A 235 8.04 3.81 -38.91
C ALA A 235 6.56 3.40 -39.10
N VAL A 236 6.02 2.61 -38.17
CA VAL A 236 4.59 2.29 -38.10
C VAL A 236 3.94 3.17 -37.05
N TRP A 237 3.11 4.12 -37.50
CA TRP A 237 2.29 4.96 -36.63
C TRP A 237 0.82 4.57 -36.76
N GLY A 238 0.08 4.64 -35.65
CA GLY A 238 -1.32 4.27 -35.61
C GLY A 238 -2.15 5.28 -34.81
N PRO A 239 -3.48 5.16 -34.82
CA PRO A 239 -4.36 6.02 -34.04
C PRO A 239 -4.06 5.94 -32.53
N PRO A 240 -4.61 6.83 -31.69
CA PRO A 240 -4.29 6.87 -30.25
C PRO A 240 -4.49 5.55 -29.47
N HIS A 241 -5.38 4.67 -29.94
CA HIS A 241 -5.68 3.35 -29.36
C HIS A 241 -4.83 2.22 -29.96
N TYR A 242 -4.00 2.50 -30.97
CA TYR A 242 -3.10 1.52 -31.54
C TYR A 242 -1.98 1.21 -30.54
N SER A 243 -1.74 -0.08 -30.33
CA SER A 243 -0.70 -0.58 -29.46
C SER A 243 0.06 -1.73 -30.10
N ARG A 244 1.25 -1.98 -29.57
CA ARG A 244 2.11 -3.10 -29.98
C ARG A 244 2.55 -3.88 -28.74
N PRO A 245 2.63 -5.22 -28.82
CA PRO A 245 3.18 -6.02 -27.73
C PRO A 245 4.62 -5.60 -27.42
N VAL A 246 4.96 -5.40 -26.14
CA VAL A 246 6.30 -4.97 -25.70
C VAL A 246 7.37 -5.97 -26.17
N LEU A 247 7.08 -7.27 -26.05
CA LEU A 247 8.00 -8.34 -26.47
C LEU A 247 8.27 -8.35 -27.98
N SER A 248 7.39 -7.77 -28.80
CA SER A 248 7.61 -7.65 -30.26
C SER A 248 8.59 -6.51 -30.62
N LEU A 249 8.92 -5.64 -29.67
CA LEU A 249 9.79 -4.47 -29.87
C LEU A 249 11.17 -4.66 -29.28
N ILE A 250 11.32 -5.59 -28.33
CA ILE A 250 12.59 -5.88 -27.68
C ILE A 250 13.10 -7.20 -28.25
N PHE A 251 13.95 -7.11 -29.27
CA PHE A 251 14.56 -8.29 -29.93
C PHE A 251 15.69 -8.92 -29.12
N ASP A 252 16.13 -8.23 -28.07
CA ASP A 252 17.21 -8.63 -27.19
C ASP A 252 16.70 -9.55 -26.08
N SER A 253 16.64 -10.84 -26.37
CA SER A 253 16.16 -11.86 -25.43
C SER A 253 17.02 -11.97 -24.17
N GLU A 254 18.30 -11.64 -24.28
CA GLU A 254 19.24 -11.69 -23.17
C GLU A 254 18.92 -10.55 -22.18
N TRP A 255 18.67 -9.35 -22.69
CA TRP A 255 18.21 -8.23 -21.88
C TRP A 255 16.89 -8.53 -21.16
N VAL A 256 15.90 -9.10 -21.85
CA VAL A 256 14.58 -9.39 -21.24
C VAL A 256 14.69 -10.41 -20.12
N ASN A 257 15.46 -11.49 -20.33
CA ASN A 257 15.50 -12.61 -19.39
C ASN A 257 16.53 -12.43 -18.26
N ARG A 258 17.57 -11.61 -18.48
CA ARG A 258 18.66 -11.41 -17.51
C ARG A 258 18.72 -9.97 -17.03
N GLU A 259 19.13 -9.03 -17.88
CA GLU A 259 19.43 -7.65 -17.45
C GLU A 259 18.22 -6.95 -16.83
N PHE A 260 17.04 -7.10 -17.43
CA PHE A 260 15.78 -6.53 -16.93
C PHE A 260 15.43 -7.10 -15.55
N VAL A 261 15.52 -8.43 -15.41
CA VAL A 261 15.23 -9.11 -14.14
C VAL A 261 16.23 -8.69 -13.06
N GLU A 262 17.52 -8.60 -13.39
CA GLU A 262 18.56 -8.13 -12.47
C GLU A 262 18.38 -6.66 -12.07
N SER A 263 18.01 -5.79 -13.00
CA SER A 263 17.70 -4.38 -12.74
C SER A 263 16.57 -4.26 -11.73
N LEU A 264 15.47 -5.01 -11.92
CA LEU A 264 14.34 -5.06 -10.99
C LEU A 264 14.71 -5.64 -9.62
N LYS A 265 15.54 -6.69 -9.59
CA LYS A 265 16.08 -7.25 -8.35
C LYS A 265 16.90 -6.23 -7.57
N LYS A 266 17.76 -5.44 -8.22
CA LYS A 266 18.55 -4.39 -7.57
C LYS A 266 17.67 -3.32 -6.92
N PHE A 267 16.54 -2.95 -7.54
CA PHE A 267 15.58 -2.02 -6.93
C PHE A 267 14.93 -2.59 -5.67
N THR A 268 14.74 -3.90 -5.64
CA THR A 268 14.13 -4.64 -4.54
C THR A 268 15.16 -4.76 -3.41
N ALA A 269 16.34 -5.33 -3.67
CA ALA A 269 17.42 -5.57 -2.70
C ALA A 269 17.98 -4.31 -2.03
N THR A 270 17.96 -3.15 -2.70
CA THR A 270 18.46 -1.90 -2.11
C THR A 270 17.50 -1.25 -1.12
N GLY A 271 16.29 -1.78 -0.92
CA GLY A 271 15.24 -1.17 -0.09
C GLY A 271 14.74 0.18 -0.60
N ARG A 272 15.29 0.67 -1.72
CA ARG A 272 14.87 1.88 -2.46
C ARG A 272 13.62 1.60 -3.31
N GLN A 273 12.91 0.51 -3.03
CA GLN A 273 11.85 0.02 -3.89
C GLN A 273 10.65 0.98 -3.93
N PHE A 274 10.36 1.67 -2.82
CA PHE A 274 9.21 2.56 -2.70
C PHE A 274 9.61 3.86 -1.99
N GLY A 275 10.07 4.86 -2.74
CA GLY A 275 10.19 6.22 -2.21
C GLY A 275 8.82 6.83 -1.89
N GLY A 276 8.78 7.92 -1.12
CA GLY A 276 7.52 8.55 -0.69
C GLY A 276 6.58 8.89 -1.86
N ILE A 277 7.12 9.45 -2.94
CA ILE A 277 6.36 9.82 -4.15
C ILE A 277 5.72 8.59 -4.80
N LEU A 278 6.50 7.53 -5.03
CA LEU A 278 6.00 6.33 -5.72
C LEU A 278 4.93 5.62 -4.88
N ALA A 279 5.13 5.52 -3.57
CA ALA A 279 4.16 4.93 -2.66
C ALA A 279 2.84 5.73 -2.66
N ALA A 280 2.92 7.05 -2.48
CA ALA A 280 1.78 7.95 -2.51
C ALA A 280 0.99 7.84 -3.82
N HIS A 281 1.68 7.93 -4.96
CA HIS A 281 1.05 7.81 -6.27
C HIS A 281 0.38 6.44 -6.47
N SER A 282 1.05 5.35 -6.05
CA SER A 282 0.52 3.99 -6.20
C SER A 282 -0.75 3.78 -5.39
N ILE A 283 -0.76 4.25 -4.14
CA ILE A 283 -1.91 4.16 -3.22
C ILE A 283 -3.06 5.01 -3.76
N ALA A 284 -2.81 6.28 -4.07
CA ALA A 284 -3.84 7.18 -4.56
C ALA A 284 -4.46 6.69 -5.88
N THR A 285 -3.64 6.15 -6.80
CA THR A 285 -4.14 5.60 -8.06
C THR A 285 -4.96 4.33 -7.84
N THR A 286 -4.53 3.45 -6.93
CA THR A 286 -5.29 2.24 -6.57
C THR A 286 -6.63 2.62 -5.94
N LEU A 287 -6.67 3.59 -5.02
CA LEU A 287 -7.91 4.14 -4.47
C LEU A 287 -8.80 4.75 -5.55
N LYS A 288 -8.23 5.53 -6.47
CA LYS A 288 -8.95 6.12 -7.60
C LYS A 288 -9.60 5.03 -8.46
N TYR A 289 -8.87 3.96 -8.79
CA TYR A 289 -9.43 2.83 -9.53
C TYR A 289 -10.51 2.11 -8.73
N TRP A 290 -10.34 1.98 -7.43
CA TRP A 290 -11.33 1.35 -6.56
C TRP A 290 -12.62 2.16 -6.44
N TYR A 291 -12.57 3.49 -6.51
CA TYR A 291 -13.77 4.34 -6.50
C TYR A 291 -14.41 4.56 -7.87
N HIS A 292 -13.61 4.64 -8.93
CA HIS A 292 -14.06 5.08 -10.25
C HIS A 292 -13.93 4.03 -11.37
N GLY A 293 -13.34 2.87 -11.05
CA GLY A 293 -12.96 1.85 -12.03
C GLY A 293 -11.57 2.10 -12.62
N SER A 294 -10.92 1.03 -13.08
CA SER A 294 -9.68 1.12 -13.87
C SER A 294 -10.02 1.52 -15.31
N PRO A 295 -9.07 2.08 -16.07
CA PRO A 295 -9.32 2.41 -17.47
C PRO A 295 -9.82 1.17 -18.26
N PRO A 296 -10.80 1.34 -19.17
CA PRO A 296 -11.40 0.21 -19.88
C PRO A 296 -10.37 -0.66 -20.61
N GLY A 297 -10.37 -1.96 -20.31
CA GLY A 297 -9.48 -2.94 -20.92
C GLY A 297 -8.04 -2.93 -20.42
N GLU A 298 -7.68 -2.06 -19.47
CA GLU A 298 -6.36 -2.09 -18.83
C GLU A 298 -6.32 -3.12 -17.70
N ILE A 299 -5.22 -3.86 -17.63
CA ILE A 299 -4.90 -4.79 -16.54
C ILE A 299 -4.13 -4.04 -15.46
N VAL A 300 -4.52 -4.24 -14.20
CA VAL A 300 -3.85 -3.69 -13.02
C VAL A 300 -3.35 -4.83 -12.14
N SER A 301 -2.14 -4.72 -11.60
CA SER A 301 -1.65 -5.69 -10.62
C SER A 301 -2.17 -5.35 -9.22
N LEU A 302 -2.76 -6.33 -8.51
CA LEU A 302 -3.27 -6.13 -7.16
C LEU A 302 -3.04 -7.35 -6.26
N GLY A 303 -2.61 -7.12 -5.02
CA GLY A 303 -2.52 -8.15 -3.99
C GLY A 303 -3.89 -8.45 -3.40
N VAL A 304 -4.37 -9.66 -3.63
CA VAL A 304 -5.67 -10.15 -3.15
C VAL A 304 -5.53 -11.53 -2.52
N LEU A 305 -6.51 -11.93 -1.70
CA LEU A 305 -6.54 -13.28 -1.15
C LEU A 305 -6.72 -14.30 -2.27
N SER A 306 -5.87 -15.32 -2.31
CA SER A 306 -5.98 -16.43 -3.24
C SER A 306 -7.07 -17.42 -2.79
N GLU A 307 -7.93 -17.77 -3.73
CA GLU A 307 -8.98 -18.78 -3.65
C GLU A 307 -8.69 -19.94 -4.64
N GLY A 308 -7.42 -20.14 -5.03
CA GLY A 308 -7.03 -21.21 -5.94
C GLY A 308 -6.89 -20.79 -7.40
N GLN A 309 -7.07 -19.50 -7.71
CA GLN A 309 -6.96 -18.99 -9.08
C GLN A 309 -5.57 -19.30 -9.66
N PHE A 310 -5.49 -19.67 -10.93
CA PHE A 310 -4.24 -20.02 -11.62
C PHE A 310 -3.42 -21.15 -10.96
N GLY A 311 -4.02 -21.95 -10.07
CA GLY A 311 -3.30 -22.96 -9.27
C GLY A 311 -2.46 -22.36 -8.14
N ILE A 312 -2.69 -21.09 -7.78
CA ILE A 312 -2.04 -20.44 -6.64
C ILE A 312 -2.61 -21.05 -5.34
N PRO A 313 -1.78 -21.40 -4.35
CA PRO A 313 -2.26 -21.92 -3.07
C PRO A 313 -3.30 -21.01 -2.42
N GLU A 314 -4.33 -21.60 -1.83
CA GLU A 314 -5.39 -20.85 -1.13
C GLU A 314 -4.88 -20.21 0.16
N GLY A 315 -5.51 -19.10 0.56
CA GLY A 315 -5.31 -18.50 1.87
C GLY A 315 -4.04 -17.66 2.02
N ILE A 316 -3.31 -17.39 0.94
CA ILE A 316 -2.24 -16.39 0.90
C ILE A 316 -2.68 -15.16 0.13
N VAL A 317 -2.20 -13.98 0.53
CA VAL A 317 -2.36 -12.77 -0.30
C VAL A 317 -1.29 -12.79 -1.37
N PHE A 318 -1.70 -12.69 -2.63
CA PHE A 318 -0.82 -12.85 -3.80
C PHE A 318 -1.17 -11.78 -4.85
N SER A 319 -0.16 -11.17 -5.47
CA SER A 319 -0.39 -10.18 -6.54
C SER A 319 -0.85 -10.86 -7.82
N MET A 320 -1.99 -10.45 -8.35
CA MET A 320 -2.63 -11.03 -9.54
C MET A 320 -3.14 -9.92 -10.49
N PRO A 321 -3.39 -10.24 -11.77
CA PRO A 321 -4.03 -9.31 -12.69
C PRO A 321 -5.50 -9.14 -12.34
N VAL A 322 -5.92 -7.89 -12.14
CA VAL A 322 -7.31 -7.52 -11.86
C VAL A 322 -7.77 -6.41 -12.79
N LYS A 323 -9.09 -6.22 -12.86
CA LYS A 323 -9.72 -4.98 -13.29
C LYS A 323 -10.53 -4.41 -12.12
N PHE A 324 -10.60 -3.10 -12.01
CA PHE A 324 -11.53 -2.43 -11.09
C PHE A 324 -12.78 -2.01 -11.86
N GLU A 325 -13.95 -2.39 -11.36
CA GLU A 325 -15.23 -2.03 -11.96
C GLU A 325 -16.31 -1.89 -10.87
N ASN A 326 -17.20 -0.92 -11.02
CA ASN A 326 -18.37 -0.73 -10.13
C ASN A 326 -18.04 -0.68 -8.62
N GLY A 327 -16.91 -0.07 -8.25
CA GLY A 327 -16.53 0.04 -6.84
C GLY A 327 -15.90 -1.23 -6.24
N THR A 328 -15.66 -2.26 -7.06
CA THR A 328 -15.02 -3.52 -6.68
C THR A 328 -13.88 -3.87 -7.65
N TRP A 329 -13.24 -5.03 -7.47
CA TRP A 329 -12.25 -5.59 -8.38
C TRP A 329 -12.58 -7.04 -8.72
N VAL A 330 -12.12 -7.49 -9.88
CA VAL A 330 -12.29 -8.86 -10.36
C VAL A 330 -10.95 -9.37 -10.87
N VAL A 331 -10.55 -10.57 -10.43
CA VAL A 331 -9.37 -11.26 -10.93
C VAL A 331 -9.63 -11.74 -12.36
N LEU A 332 -8.75 -11.38 -13.29
CA LEU A 332 -8.87 -11.70 -14.71
C LEU A 332 -8.33 -13.11 -14.99
N THR A 333 -9.14 -14.13 -14.71
CA THR A 333 -8.76 -15.55 -14.84
C THR A 333 -8.81 -16.09 -16.27
N ASP A 334 -9.41 -15.36 -17.19
CA ASP A 334 -9.63 -15.72 -18.60
C ASP A 334 -8.53 -15.23 -19.55
N LEU A 335 -7.36 -14.86 -19.01
CA LEU A 335 -6.24 -14.37 -19.81
C LEU A 335 -5.58 -15.50 -20.60
N GLU A 336 -5.75 -15.47 -21.94
CA GLU A 336 -5.09 -16.38 -22.87
C GLU A 336 -3.55 -16.36 -22.72
N ASP A 337 -2.85 -17.44 -23.06
CA ASP A 337 -1.37 -17.52 -23.05
C ASP A 337 -0.68 -17.21 -21.70
N ILE A 338 -1.42 -17.27 -20.59
CA ILE A 338 -0.85 -17.17 -19.24
C ILE A 338 -0.73 -18.57 -18.66
N GLU A 339 0.45 -19.15 -18.81
CA GLU A 339 0.87 -20.34 -18.08
C GLU A 339 2.04 -19.99 -17.16
N ILE A 340 1.92 -20.33 -15.87
CA ILE A 340 3.00 -20.13 -14.90
C ILE A 340 3.54 -21.51 -14.55
N SER A 341 4.81 -21.75 -14.86
CA SER A 341 5.42 -23.04 -14.53
C SER A 341 5.43 -23.28 -13.01
N GLU A 342 5.31 -24.53 -12.60
CA GLU A 342 5.35 -24.95 -11.20
C GLU A 342 6.58 -24.39 -10.46
N LYS A 343 7.74 -24.38 -11.12
CA LYS A 343 8.99 -23.84 -10.56
C LYS A 343 8.89 -22.34 -10.26
N ILE A 344 8.28 -21.54 -11.15
CA ILE A 344 8.07 -20.10 -10.91
C ILE A 344 7.00 -19.92 -9.83
N MET A 345 5.93 -20.72 -9.85
CA MET A 345 4.88 -20.66 -8.84
C MET A 345 5.44 -20.90 -7.44
N THR A 346 6.15 -22.00 -7.24
CA THR A 346 6.80 -22.36 -5.97
C THR A 346 7.76 -21.26 -5.49
N ARG A 347 8.53 -20.66 -6.42
CA ARG A 347 9.42 -19.53 -6.08
C ARG A 347 8.65 -18.34 -5.51
N MET A 348 7.51 -17.99 -6.10
CA MET A 348 6.73 -16.82 -5.69
C MET A 348 5.92 -17.06 -4.41
N THR A 349 5.50 -18.31 -4.16
CA THR A 349 4.61 -18.66 -3.04
C THR A 349 5.36 -19.10 -1.80
N SER A 350 6.56 -19.68 -1.94
CA SER A 350 7.37 -20.21 -0.82
C SER A 350 7.55 -19.19 0.30
N ASP A 351 8.04 -17.99 -0.03
CA ASP A 351 8.31 -16.96 0.98
C ASP A 351 7.02 -16.47 1.63
N LEU A 352 5.94 -16.28 0.85
CA LEU A 352 4.64 -15.85 1.36
C LEU A 352 4.06 -16.86 2.38
N ILE A 353 4.16 -18.15 2.06
CA ILE A 353 3.70 -19.22 2.95
C ILE A 353 4.55 -19.24 4.21
N GLN A 354 5.87 -19.23 4.08
CA GLN A 354 6.78 -19.26 5.24
C GLN A 354 6.63 -18.01 6.12
N GLU A 355 6.55 -16.81 5.54
CA GLU A 355 6.27 -15.55 6.25
C GLU A 355 5.01 -15.69 7.11
N LYS A 356 3.92 -16.22 6.52
CA LYS A 356 2.67 -16.44 7.24
C LYS A 356 2.81 -17.46 8.37
N LEU A 357 3.47 -18.59 8.12
CA LEU A 357 3.67 -19.63 9.14
C LEU A 357 4.55 -19.13 10.31
N VAL A 358 5.61 -18.37 10.02
CA VAL A 358 6.47 -17.77 11.04
C VAL A 358 5.72 -16.72 11.85
N ALA A 359 4.93 -15.87 11.19
CA ALA A 359 4.09 -14.87 11.85
C ALA A 359 3.08 -15.50 12.81
N LEU A 360 2.58 -16.69 12.49
CA LEU A 360 1.63 -17.44 13.31
C LEU A 360 2.29 -18.35 14.34
N GLY A 361 3.61 -18.43 14.37
CA GLY A 361 4.36 -19.33 15.27
C GLY A 361 4.30 -20.81 14.88
N GLU A 362 3.79 -21.14 13.69
CA GLU A 362 3.71 -22.50 13.15
C GLU A 362 5.06 -22.95 12.55
N LEU A 363 5.94 -21.99 12.22
CA LEU A 363 7.31 -22.23 11.78
C LEU A 363 8.29 -21.37 12.60
N ILE A 364 9.39 -21.98 13.04
CA ILE A 364 10.37 -21.30 13.91
C ILE A 364 11.34 -20.45 13.08
N ASN A 365 11.84 -20.99 11.97
CA ASN A 365 12.90 -20.38 11.16
C ASN A 365 12.40 -20.08 9.75
N PHE A 366 12.71 -18.89 9.26
CA PHE A 366 12.39 -18.49 7.90
C PHE A 366 13.55 -18.87 6.97
N GLN A 367 13.25 -19.64 5.92
CA GLN A 367 14.21 -20.05 4.91
C GLN A 367 13.85 -19.43 3.56
N PRO A 368 14.37 -18.23 3.25
CA PRO A 368 14.01 -17.56 2.01
C PRO A 368 14.41 -18.39 0.81
N TYR A 369 13.54 -18.41 -0.20
CA TYR A 369 13.79 -19.12 -1.44
C TYR A 369 15.03 -18.60 -2.19
N GLN A 370 15.35 -17.31 -2.06
CA GLN A 370 16.59 -16.70 -2.56
C GLN A 370 17.36 -16.03 -1.42
N SER A 371 18.67 -16.25 -1.35
CA SER A 371 19.56 -15.67 -0.32
C SER A 371 19.50 -14.13 -0.26
N GLU A 372 19.30 -13.49 -1.42
CA GLU A 372 19.12 -12.04 -1.59
C GLU A 372 17.94 -11.46 -0.80
N TYR A 373 16.95 -12.28 -0.43
CA TYR A 373 15.81 -11.86 0.37
C TYR A 373 16.26 -11.35 1.75
N LYS A 374 17.26 -11.98 2.39
CA LYS A 374 17.80 -11.50 3.68
C LYS A 374 18.44 -10.11 3.56
N ALA A 375 19.11 -9.83 2.44
CA ALA A 375 19.72 -8.53 2.18
C ALA A 375 18.69 -7.40 2.02
N LEU A 376 17.45 -7.70 1.63
CA LEU A 376 16.37 -6.73 1.53
C LEU A 376 15.99 -6.11 2.88
N PHE A 377 16.13 -6.91 3.95
CA PHE A 377 15.71 -6.54 5.32
C PHE A 377 16.89 -6.21 6.23
N SER A 378 18.15 -6.34 5.77
CA SER A 378 19.33 -5.95 6.55
C SER A 378 19.37 -4.44 6.83
N GLY A 379 18.78 -3.62 5.94
CA GLY A 379 18.62 -2.18 6.13
C GLY A 379 17.62 -1.78 7.21
N LEU A 380 16.85 -2.73 7.74
CA LEU A 380 15.89 -2.53 8.84
C LEU A 380 16.44 -2.96 10.20
N MET A 381 17.62 -3.60 10.23
CA MET A 381 18.30 -4.05 11.44
C MET A 381 19.23 -2.95 11.99
N PRO A 382 19.51 -2.95 13.31
CA PRO A 382 20.50 -2.05 13.91
C PRO A 382 21.87 -2.12 13.21
N ASP A 383 22.62 -1.01 13.25
CA ASP A 383 23.87 -0.85 12.47
C ASP A 383 24.94 -1.93 12.77
N ASP A 384 24.94 -2.52 13.96
CA ASP A 384 25.98 -3.44 14.44
C ASP A 384 26.00 -4.82 13.72
N GLU A 385 24.95 -5.21 12.99
CA GLU A 385 24.90 -6.47 12.21
C GLU A 385 24.96 -6.29 10.68
N LYS A 386 25.01 -5.05 10.18
CA LYS A 386 25.11 -4.81 8.72
C LYS A 386 26.35 -5.46 8.10
N ASP A 387 27.43 -5.58 8.88
CA ASP A 387 28.71 -6.14 8.44
C ASP A 387 28.76 -7.68 8.42
N LEU A 388 27.87 -8.36 9.14
CA LEU A 388 27.80 -9.83 9.19
C LEU A 388 27.11 -10.42 7.95
N ILE A 389 26.07 -9.75 7.43
CA ILE A 389 25.34 -10.22 6.23
C ILE A 389 26.14 -9.96 4.94
N LEU A 390 26.94 -8.88 4.90
CA LEU A 390 27.80 -8.57 3.76
C LEU A 390 29.00 -9.51 3.63
N SER A 391 29.46 -10.11 4.73
CA SER A 391 30.60 -11.04 4.72
C SER A 391 30.22 -12.47 4.33
N ASP A 392 29.00 -12.93 4.63
CA ASP A 392 28.51 -14.26 4.23
C ASP A 392 28.19 -14.38 2.71
N GLY A 393 28.03 -13.26 2.00
CA GLY A 393 27.83 -13.23 0.55
C GLY A 393 29.10 -13.45 -0.28
N MET A 394 30.29 -13.46 0.34
CA MET A 394 31.58 -13.59 -0.35
C MET A 394 32.30 -14.93 -0.16
N SER A 395 31.65 -15.93 0.44
CA SER A 395 32.29 -17.22 0.67
C SER A 395 31.40 -18.41 0.32
N VAL A 396 31.22 -18.69 -0.98
CA VAL A 396 31.29 -20.05 -1.55
C VAL A 396 31.62 -19.95 -3.06
N LYS A 397 32.89 -20.28 -3.38
CA LYS A 397 33.52 -20.68 -4.66
C LYS A 397 33.27 -19.90 -5.96
#